data_AF-A0A958MUP4-F1
#
_entry.id   AF-A0A958MUP4-F1
#
_cell.length_a   1.000
_cell.length_b   1.000
_cell.length_c   1.000
_cell.angle_alpha   90.00
_cell.angle_beta   90.00
_cell.angle_gamma   90.00
#
_symmetry.space_group_name_H-M   'P 1'
#
loop_
_entity.id
_entity.type
_entity.pdbx_description
1 polymer ?
#
loop_
_entity_poly.entity_id
_entity_poly.type
_entity_poly.pdbx_seq_one_letter_code
_entity_poly.pdbx_strand_id
1 'polypeptide(L)'
;LPVVPPELRPLVPLDGGRFASSDLNDLYRRVIIRNNRLKRLLEIKAPEVILRNEKRMLQEAVDSLFDNSRKSNAVKAEGGRPLKSLSDILKGKQGRFRQNLLGKRVDYSGRSVIVVGPNLKLHQCGLPKKMALELFKPFVYNKLEERGLASTIKQAKKLVEQETVEVWDILSDCVKEHPVLLNRAPTLHRLGIQAFEPVLHEGKAIQLHPLVCTAFNADFDGDQMAVHVPLSVEAQVEARVLMMSTNNVLSPANGKPIINPSQDIVMGIYWMTRSRPGARGSGKIFSSVQEVLYAFDTGVVDLQATIKCRLHGKVVESTVGRSILSDIVPKGVPFSAVNRVMNKKAIAELIDRSFRLSGAKATVILADKIMEMGFKYSTLAGISICIDDLVIPDGKNTILKDAESSVS
;
A
#
# COMPACT_ATOMS: atom_id res chain seq x y z
N LEU A 1 27.65 -36.44 -19.84
CA LEU A 1 26.75 -35.78 -18.87
C LEU A 1 27.51 -34.60 -18.25
N PRO A 2 27.10 -33.34 -18.50
CA PRO A 2 27.75 -32.19 -17.88
C PRO A 2 27.48 -32.14 -16.37
N VAL A 3 28.45 -31.63 -15.62
CA VAL A 3 28.34 -31.46 -14.16
C VAL A 3 28.15 -29.98 -13.86
N VAL A 4 27.11 -29.65 -13.10
CA VAL A 4 26.83 -28.27 -12.68
C VAL A 4 28.02 -27.73 -11.85
N PRO A 5 28.43 -26.46 -12.03
CA PRO A 5 29.50 -25.84 -11.26
C PRO A 5 29.30 -26.00 -9.73
N PRO A 6 30.37 -26.24 -8.95
CA PRO A 6 30.28 -26.46 -7.50
C PRO A 6 29.54 -25.35 -6.73
N GLU A 7 29.70 -24.09 -7.15
CA GLU A 7 29.04 -22.93 -6.52
C GLU A 7 27.51 -23.00 -6.56
N LEU A 8 26.94 -23.64 -7.59
CA LEU A 8 25.49 -23.84 -7.73
C LEU A 8 24.99 -25.09 -6.98
N ARG A 9 25.90 -25.88 -6.41
CA ARG A 9 25.62 -27.07 -5.58
C ARG A 9 26.52 -27.07 -4.34
N PRO A 10 26.45 -26.02 -3.51
CA PRO A 10 27.45 -25.78 -2.47
C PRO A 10 27.42 -26.87 -1.38
N LEU A 11 28.56 -27.01 -0.72
CA LEU A 11 28.73 -27.75 0.52
C LEU A 11 29.12 -26.72 1.58
N VAL A 12 28.15 -26.26 2.36
CA VAL A 12 28.35 -25.16 3.30
C VAL A 12 28.58 -25.74 4.70
N PRO A 13 29.68 -25.41 5.38
CA PRO A 13 29.85 -25.76 6.79
C PRO A 13 28.82 -25.02 7.63
N LEU A 14 28.19 -25.74 8.55
CA LEU A 14 27.29 -25.20 9.57
C LEU A 14 27.98 -25.27 10.94
N ASP A 15 27.48 -24.46 11.88
CA ASP A 15 27.94 -24.49 13.26
C ASP A 15 27.81 -25.91 13.86
N GLY A 16 28.80 -26.31 14.65
CA GLY A 16 28.87 -27.65 15.24
C GLY A 16 29.43 -28.75 14.32
N GLY A 17 30.21 -28.39 13.30
CA GLY A 17 30.95 -29.34 12.44
C GLY A 17 30.07 -30.13 11.46
N ARG A 18 28.82 -29.70 11.27
CA ARG A 18 27.89 -30.30 10.30
C ARG A 18 28.08 -29.63 8.93
N PHE A 19 27.68 -30.32 7.87
CA PHE A 19 27.70 -29.78 6.51
C PHE A 19 26.30 -29.81 5.91
N ALA A 20 25.89 -28.70 5.30
CA ALA A 20 24.72 -28.64 4.44
C ALA A 20 25.15 -28.94 3.00
N SER A 21 24.67 -30.04 2.44
CA SER A 21 24.90 -30.43 1.05
C SER A 21 23.64 -30.19 0.20
N SER A 22 23.85 -29.78 -1.05
CA SER A 22 22.77 -29.78 -2.05
C SER A 22 22.38 -31.20 -2.46
N ASP A 23 21.09 -31.50 -2.58
CA ASP A 23 20.53 -32.78 -3.07
C ASP A 23 21.14 -33.22 -4.41
N LEU A 24 21.56 -32.28 -5.27
CA LEU A 24 22.23 -32.57 -6.53
C LEU A 24 23.56 -33.30 -6.34
N ASN A 25 24.28 -33.03 -5.26
CA ASN A 25 25.56 -33.69 -4.98
C ASN A 25 25.36 -35.19 -4.75
N ASP A 26 24.29 -35.59 -4.07
CA ASP A 26 23.97 -37.00 -3.84
C ASP A 26 23.56 -37.71 -5.14
N LEU A 27 22.78 -37.03 -6.00
CA LEU A 27 22.40 -37.55 -7.31
C LEU A 27 23.63 -37.72 -8.23
N TYR A 28 24.52 -36.74 -8.27
CA TYR A 28 25.78 -36.85 -9.01
C TYR A 28 26.69 -37.96 -8.46
N ARG A 29 26.82 -38.06 -7.13
CA ARG A 29 27.60 -39.12 -6.48
C ARG A 29 27.10 -40.51 -6.89
N ARG A 30 25.79 -40.72 -6.94
CA ARG A 30 25.20 -42.00 -7.39
C ARG A 30 25.56 -42.31 -8.84
N VAL A 31 25.44 -41.36 -9.76
CA VAL A 31 25.82 -41.56 -11.17
C VAL A 31 27.30 -41.93 -11.31
N ILE A 32 28.18 -41.21 -10.60
CA ILE A 32 29.63 -41.45 -10.65
C ILE A 32 29.98 -42.85 -10.13
N ILE A 33 29.42 -43.25 -8.98
CA ILE A 33 29.65 -44.57 -8.39
C ILE A 33 29.19 -45.68 -9.33
N ARG A 34 28.00 -45.55 -9.93
CA ARG A 34 27.45 -46.53 -10.88
C ARG A 34 28.27 -46.62 -12.16
N ASN A 35 28.70 -45.49 -12.70
CA ASN A 35 29.53 -45.44 -13.90
C ASN A 35 30.90 -46.11 -13.67
N ASN A 36 31.56 -45.80 -12.55
CA ASN A 36 32.85 -46.42 -12.21
C ASN A 36 32.72 -47.93 -11.96
N ARG A 37 31.63 -48.37 -11.34
CA ARG A 37 31.34 -49.80 -11.15
C ARG A 37 31.11 -50.52 -12.48
N LEU A 38 30.32 -49.94 -13.38
CA LEU A 38 30.11 -50.50 -14.72
C LEU A 38 31.42 -50.61 -15.49
N LYS A 39 32.29 -49.58 -15.43
CA LYS A 39 33.61 -49.60 -16.07
C LYS A 39 34.47 -50.78 -15.58
N ARG A 40 34.54 -51.00 -14.26
CA ARG A 40 35.27 -52.14 -13.67
C ARG A 40 34.70 -53.50 -14.09
N LEU A 41 33.37 -53.62 -14.15
CA LEU A 41 32.73 -54.87 -14.59
C LEU A 41 33.01 -55.20 -16.06
N LEU A 42 33.15 -54.19 -16.91
CA LEU A 42 33.56 -54.36 -18.31
C LEU A 42 35.02 -54.80 -18.43
N GLU A 43 35.92 -54.22 -17.63
CA GLU A 43 37.34 -54.58 -17.58
C GLU A 43 37.55 -56.06 -17.18
N ILE A 44 36.77 -56.56 -16.23
CA ILE A 44 36.84 -57.94 -15.73
C ILE A 44 36.04 -58.92 -16.62
N LYS A 45 35.41 -58.45 -17.71
CA LYS A 45 34.54 -59.26 -18.59
C LYS A 45 33.46 -60.03 -17.82
N ALA A 46 32.78 -59.34 -16.91
CA ALA A 46 31.70 -59.93 -16.11
C ALA A 46 30.54 -60.46 -17.00
N PRO A 47 29.77 -61.46 -16.53
CA PRO A 47 28.63 -62.02 -17.28
C PRO A 47 27.63 -60.97 -17.76
N GLU A 48 27.01 -61.20 -18.92
CA GLU A 48 26.05 -60.26 -19.54
C GLU A 48 24.90 -59.87 -18.62
N VAL A 49 24.39 -60.80 -17.80
CA VAL A 49 23.28 -60.54 -16.87
C VAL A 49 23.64 -59.43 -15.87
N ILE A 50 24.85 -59.47 -15.33
CA ILE A 50 25.35 -58.48 -14.38
C ILE A 50 25.58 -57.13 -15.07
N LEU A 51 26.12 -57.16 -16.29
CA LEU A 51 26.32 -55.94 -17.10
C LEU A 51 24.98 -55.27 -17.46
N ARG A 52 23.95 -56.04 -17.84
CA ARG A 52 22.61 -55.50 -18.14
C ARG A 52 21.98 -54.86 -16.90
N ASN A 53 22.14 -55.48 -15.72
CA ASN A 53 21.62 -54.90 -14.49
C ASN A 53 22.34 -53.58 -14.12
N GLU A 54 23.67 -53.52 -14.21
CA GLU A 54 24.40 -52.28 -13.86
C GLU A 54 24.14 -51.15 -14.88
N LYS A 55 23.96 -51.48 -16.17
CA LYS A 55 23.49 -50.52 -17.19
C LYS A 55 22.10 -49.94 -16.84
N ARG A 56 21.16 -50.78 -16.40
CA ARG A 56 19.84 -50.34 -15.93
C ARG A 56 19.96 -49.42 -14.72
N MET A 57 20.76 -49.81 -13.71
CA MET A 57 20.97 -48.99 -12.50
C MET A 57 21.62 -47.64 -12.82
N LEU A 58 22.55 -47.59 -13.79
CA LEU A 58 23.16 -46.35 -14.24
C LEU A 58 22.14 -45.45 -14.95
N GLN A 59 21.32 -46.01 -15.86
CA GLN A 59 20.24 -45.27 -16.50
C GLN A 59 19.29 -44.70 -15.44
N GLU A 60 18.91 -45.50 -14.45
CA GLU A 60 18.02 -45.05 -13.38
C GLU A 60 18.59 -43.89 -12.56
N ALA A 61 19.91 -43.91 -12.28
CA ALA A 61 20.59 -42.83 -11.59
C ALA A 61 20.63 -41.54 -12.42
N VAL A 62 20.83 -41.66 -13.74
CA VAL A 62 20.80 -40.52 -14.67
C VAL A 62 19.39 -39.95 -14.78
N ASP A 63 18.36 -40.77 -14.89
CA ASP A 63 16.97 -40.30 -14.91
C ASP A 63 16.63 -39.53 -13.64
N SER A 64 17.04 -40.06 -12.47
CA SER A 64 16.76 -39.44 -11.18
C SER A 64 17.48 -38.09 -11.01
N LEU A 65 18.64 -37.90 -11.64
CA LEU A 65 19.35 -36.62 -11.66
C LEU A 65 18.56 -35.55 -12.44
N PHE A 66 17.99 -35.91 -13.58
CA PHE A 66 17.20 -34.99 -14.39
C PHE A 66 15.81 -34.77 -13.81
N ASP A 67 15.03 -35.84 -13.61
CA ASP A 67 13.66 -35.79 -13.13
C ASP A 67 13.35 -36.96 -12.18
N ASN A 68 13.55 -36.71 -10.88
CA ASN A 68 13.24 -37.68 -9.83
C ASN A 68 11.73 -37.84 -9.60
N SER A 69 10.92 -36.88 -10.07
CA SER A 69 9.48 -36.83 -9.80
C SER A 69 8.64 -37.69 -10.74
N ARG A 70 9.20 -38.12 -11.89
CA ARG A 70 8.50 -38.97 -12.87
C ARG A 70 8.41 -40.45 -12.49
N LYS A 71 9.18 -40.92 -11.50
CA LYS A 71 9.21 -42.33 -11.09
C LYS A 71 8.25 -42.59 -9.92
N SER A 72 7.60 -43.77 -9.91
CA SER A 72 6.69 -44.15 -8.81
C SER A 72 7.41 -44.25 -7.46
N ASN A 73 8.69 -44.64 -7.47
CA ASN A 73 9.57 -44.67 -6.31
C ASN A 73 10.71 -43.66 -6.48
N ALA A 74 10.44 -42.41 -6.13
CA ALA A 74 11.46 -41.36 -6.11
C ALA A 74 12.60 -41.70 -5.15
N VAL A 75 13.82 -41.33 -5.54
CA VAL A 75 14.99 -41.47 -4.68
C VAL A 75 14.87 -40.53 -3.48
N LYS A 76 14.97 -41.10 -2.27
CA LYS A 76 14.85 -40.37 -1.00
C LYS A 76 16.20 -40.14 -0.33
N ALA A 77 16.29 -39.05 0.43
CA ALA A 77 17.36 -38.76 1.38
C ALA A 77 17.22 -39.61 2.65
N GLU A 78 18.22 -39.57 3.54
CA GLU A 78 18.20 -40.29 4.83
C GLU A 78 17.00 -39.92 5.72
N GLY A 79 16.44 -38.70 5.56
CA GLY A 79 15.21 -38.26 6.23
C GLY A 79 13.90 -38.60 5.53
N GLY A 80 13.88 -39.50 4.54
CA GLY A 80 12.66 -39.96 3.86
C GLY A 80 12.04 -38.98 2.84
N ARG A 81 12.52 -37.74 2.80
CA ARG A 81 12.17 -36.75 1.77
C ARG A 81 12.73 -37.14 0.39
N PRO A 82 11.98 -36.98 -0.72
CA PRO A 82 12.53 -37.13 -2.07
C PRO A 82 13.59 -36.07 -2.38
N LEU A 83 14.69 -36.48 -3.02
CA LEU A 83 15.74 -35.57 -3.48
C LEU A 83 15.23 -34.66 -4.61
N LYS A 84 15.57 -33.37 -4.56
CA LYS A 84 15.25 -32.42 -5.64
C LYS A 84 16.16 -32.64 -6.84
N SER A 85 15.58 -32.90 -8.01
CA SER A 85 16.31 -33.04 -9.27
C SER A 85 16.57 -31.71 -9.96
N LEU A 86 17.29 -31.72 -11.09
CA LEU A 86 17.51 -30.52 -11.91
C LEU A 86 16.20 -29.88 -12.39
N SER A 87 15.24 -30.69 -12.84
CA SER A 87 13.93 -30.20 -13.27
C SER A 87 13.13 -29.59 -12.12
N ASP A 88 13.19 -30.17 -10.92
CA ASP A 88 12.47 -29.66 -9.73
C ASP A 88 12.98 -28.31 -9.26
N ILE A 89 14.27 -28.02 -9.46
CA ILE A 89 14.85 -26.71 -9.13
C ILE A 89 14.29 -25.62 -10.06
N LEU A 90 13.96 -25.96 -11.30
CA LEU A 90 13.43 -25.02 -12.27
C LEU A 90 11.91 -24.82 -12.13
N LYS A 91 11.15 -25.91 -11.95
CA LYS A 91 9.67 -25.88 -11.98
C LYS A 91 9.03 -25.63 -10.61
N GLY A 92 7.75 -25.25 -10.62
CA GLY A 92 6.93 -25.09 -9.41
C GLY A 92 7.00 -23.69 -8.77
N LYS A 93 6.25 -23.50 -7.68
CA LYS A 93 6.15 -22.21 -6.96
C LYS A 93 7.46 -21.80 -6.30
N GLN A 94 8.20 -22.77 -5.77
CA GLN A 94 9.54 -22.57 -5.20
C GLN A 94 10.68 -22.74 -6.23
N GLY A 95 10.33 -22.92 -7.51
CA GLY A 95 11.30 -23.06 -8.59
C GLY A 95 11.93 -21.72 -8.96
N ARG A 96 13.07 -21.78 -9.66
CA ARG A 96 13.86 -20.60 -10.04
C ARG A 96 13.05 -19.54 -10.81
N PHE A 97 12.19 -19.96 -11.73
CA PHE A 97 11.40 -19.01 -12.54
C PHE A 97 10.47 -18.13 -11.69
N ARG A 98 9.65 -18.74 -10.84
CA ARG A 98 8.65 -17.98 -10.06
C ARG A 98 9.25 -17.28 -8.86
N GLN A 99 10.11 -17.96 -8.10
CA GLN A 99 10.57 -17.44 -6.82
C GLN A 99 11.76 -16.49 -6.94
N ASN A 100 12.66 -16.69 -7.91
CA ASN A 100 13.93 -15.96 -7.98
C ASN A 100 14.06 -15.03 -9.20
N LEU A 101 13.49 -15.40 -10.35
CA LEU A 101 13.54 -14.55 -11.53
C LEU A 101 12.46 -13.46 -11.46
N LEU A 102 11.21 -13.84 -11.14
CA LEU A 102 10.09 -12.90 -10.99
C LEU A 102 10.01 -12.31 -9.58
N GLY A 103 10.26 -13.12 -8.55
CA GLY A 103 10.42 -12.66 -7.18
C GLY A 103 11.88 -12.30 -6.91
N LYS A 104 12.16 -11.04 -6.57
CA LYS A 104 13.48 -10.64 -6.09
C LYS A 104 13.33 -9.86 -4.81
N ARG A 105 14.16 -10.21 -3.83
CA ARG A 105 14.40 -9.31 -2.70
C ARG A 105 15.25 -8.15 -3.21
N VAL A 106 14.88 -6.95 -2.81
CA VAL A 106 15.51 -5.72 -3.28
C VAL A 106 16.04 -4.93 -2.09
N ASP A 107 17.21 -4.33 -2.28
CA ASP A 107 17.78 -3.37 -1.33
C ASP A 107 17.00 -2.04 -1.40
N TYR A 108 17.36 -1.08 -0.55
CA TYR A 108 16.68 0.23 -0.47
C TYR A 108 15.17 0.10 -0.26
N SER A 109 14.79 -0.89 0.56
CA SER A 109 13.41 -1.17 0.93
C SER A 109 13.26 -1.25 2.45
N GLY A 110 12.08 -0.85 2.93
CA GLY A 110 11.72 -0.88 4.34
C GLY A 110 10.28 -1.34 4.54
N ARG A 111 9.91 -1.72 5.75
CA ARG A 111 8.52 -2.04 6.11
C ARG A 111 8.20 -1.53 7.50
N SER A 112 7.03 -0.95 7.67
CA SER A 112 6.50 -0.64 9.00
C SER A 112 4.97 -0.63 9.00
N VAL A 113 4.40 -0.59 10.20
CA VAL A 113 2.97 -0.40 10.45
C VAL A 113 2.54 0.97 9.95
N ILE A 114 1.34 1.05 9.38
CA ILE A 114 0.75 2.32 8.96
C ILE A 114 -0.14 2.92 10.03
N VAL A 115 -0.12 4.24 10.12
CA VAL A 115 -0.99 5.05 10.99
C VAL A 115 -1.62 6.17 10.17
N VAL A 116 -2.71 6.74 10.68
CA VAL A 116 -3.40 7.82 10.00
C VAL A 116 -2.59 9.12 10.05
N GLY A 117 -2.42 9.77 8.91
CA GLY A 117 -1.80 11.10 8.80
C GLY A 117 -2.80 12.12 8.25
N PRO A 118 -3.75 12.63 9.04
CA PRO A 118 -4.86 13.44 8.54
C PRO A 118 -4.43 14.84 8.07
N ASN A 119 -3.26 15.33 8.50
CA ASN A 119 -2.72 16.63 8.13
C ASN A 119 -1.84 16.59 6.87
N LEU A 120 -1.61 15.39 6.31
CA LEU A 120 -0.84 15.23 5.08
C LEU A 120 -1.68 15.67 3.88
N LYS A 121 -1.01 16.12 2.81
CA LYS A 121 -1.65 16.33 1.50
C LYS A 121 -1.71 15.01 0.74
N LEU A 122 -2.55 14.92 -0.30
CA LEU A 122 -2.74 13.66 -1.03
C LEU A 122 -1.44 13.04 -1.60
N HIS A 123 -0.47 13.87 -2.02
CA HIS A 123 0.84 13.44 -2.56
C HIS A 123 1.87 13.10 -1.50
N GLN A 124 1.58 13.29 -0.21
CA GLN A 124 2.57 13.17 0.85
C GLN A 124 2.35 11.88 1.66
N CYS A 125 3.44 11.32 2.18
CA CYS A 125 3.41 10.27 3.19
C CYS A 125 4.35 10.61 4.33
N GLY A 126 4.01 10.27 5.57
CA GLY A 126 4.93 10.45 6.69
C GLY A 126 5.91 9.29 6.76
N LEU A 127 7.21 9.57 6.60
CA LEU A 127 8.28 8.59 6.72
C LEU A 127 9.04 8.76 8.04
N PRO A 128 9.19 7.70 8.85
CA PRO A 128 9.99 7.77 10.08
C PRO A 128 11.43 8.18 9.81
N LYS A 129 11.95 9.15 10.58
CA LYS A 129 13.34 9.63 10.46
C LYS A 129 14.39 8.51 10.43
N LYS A 130 14.29 7.53 11.33
CA LYS A 130 15.23 6.38 11.38
C LYS A 130 15.17 5.50 10.13
N MET A 131 13.97 5.27 9.61
CA MET A 131 13.80 4.50 8.38
C MET A 131 14.35 5.28 7.18
N ALA A 132 14.05 6.57 7.09
CA ALA A 132 14.59 7.43 6.04
C ALA A 132 16.12 7.47 6.06
N LEU A 133 16.73 7.60 7.25
CA LEU A 133 18.19 7.61 7.38
C LEU A 133 18.84 6.33 6.84
N GLU A 134 18.25 5.15 7.11
CA GLU A 134 18.75 3.88 6.57
C GLU A 134 18.56 3.77 5.05
N LEU A 135 17.39 4.16 4.54
CA LEU A 135 17.08 4.08 3.11
C LEU A 135 17.92 5.06 2.27
N PHE A 136 18.20 6.25 2.79
CA PHE A 136 18.92 7.31 2.08
C PHE A 136 20.40 7.40 2.46
N LYS A 137 20.93 6.43 3.21
CA LYS A 137 22.28 6.45 3.77
C LYS A 137 23.39 6.80 2.76
N PRO A 138 23.44 6.23 1.53
CA PRO A 138 24.47 6.61 0.55
C PRO A 138 24.35 8.06 0.06
N PHE A 139 23.12 8.57 -0.07
CA PHE A 139 22.87 9.96 -0.48
C PHE A 139 23.34 10.94 0.60
N VAL A 140 23.07 10.60 1.86
CA VAL A 140 23.55 11.38 3.02
C VAL A 140 25.08 11.39 3.06
N TYR A 141 25.75 10.26 2.82
CA TYR A 141 27.22 10.22 2.75
C TYR A 141 27.78 11.14 1.68
N ASN A 142 27.23 11.10 0.47
CA ASN A 142 27.67 11.97 -0.62
C ASN A 142 27.46 13.46 -0.27
N LYS A 143 26.31 13.81 0.33
CA LYS A 143 26.02 15.19 0.73
C LYS A 143 26.90 15.70 1.88
N LEU A 144 27.28 14.84 2.82
CA LEU A 144 28.23 15.19 3.90
C LEU A 144 29.62 15.52 3.34
N GLU A 145 30.05 14.78 2.32
CA GLU A 145 31.31 15.02 1.62
C GLU A 145 31.26 16.30 0.77
N GLU A 146 30.20 16.50 -0.01
CA GLU A 146 29.97 17.71 -0.81
C GLU A 146 29.95 18.99 0.05
N ARG A 147 29.42 18.92 1.27
CA ARG A 147 29.40 20.06 2.22
C ARG A 147 30.70 20.23 3.02
N GLY A 148 31.68 19.36 2.83
CA GLY A 148 32.96 19.41 3.56
C GLY A 148 32.85 19.05 5.06
N LEU A 149 31.73 18.49 5.51
CA LEU A 149 31.52 18.05 6.90
C LEU A 149 32.24 16.73 7.18
N ALA A 150 32.47 15.92 6.15
CA ALA A 150 33.28 14.72 6.20
C ALA A 150 34.30 14.72 5.06
N SER A 151 35.55 14.42 5.40
CA SER A 151 36.64 14.30 4.41
C SER A 151 36.74 12.90 3.79
N THR A 152 36.16 11.89 4.44
CA THR A 152 36.19 10.50 3.98
C THR A 152 34.86 9.81 4.27
N ILE A 153 34.53 8.78 3.48
CA ILE A 153 33.34 7.93 3.68
C ILE A 153 33.33 7.30 5.10
N LYS A 154 34.49 6.95 5.65
CA LYS A 154 34.58 6.40 7.02
C LYS A 154 34.16 7.42 8.07
N GLN A 155 34.58 8.67 7.91
CA GLN A 155 34.17 9.76 8.80
C GLN A 155 32.67 10.05 8.65
N ALA A 156 32.15 10.09 7.41
CA ALA A 156 30.71 10.27 7.14
C ALA A 156 29.88 9.15 7.79
N LYS A 157 30.34 7.89 7.68
CA LYS A 157 29.71 6.75 8.35
C LYS A 157 29.65 6.92 9.86
N LYS A 158 30.74 7.37 10.49
CA LYS A 158 30.79 7.63 11.93
C LYS A 158 29.83 8.75 12.35
N LEU A 159 29.73 9.83 11.59
CA LEU A 159 28.79 10.93 11.85
C LEU A 159 27.32 10.46 11.78
N VAL A 160 26.99 9.65 10.78
CA VAL A 160 25.64 9.08 10.63
C VAL A 160 25.31 8.11 11.76
N GLU A 161 26.26 7.28 12.20
CA GLU A 161 26.08 6.38 13.37
C GLU A 161 25.90 7.15 14.68
N GLN A 162 26.45 8.37 14.78
CA GLN A 162 26.29 9.26 15.93
C GLN A 162 25.00 10.09 15.90
N GLU A 163 24.21 10.01 14.82
CA GLU A 163 22.95 10.75 14.65
C GLU A 163 23.08 12.27 14.92
N THR A 164 24.16 12.91 14.47
CA THR A 164 24.42 14.35 14.73
C THR A 164 23.36 15.25 14.09
N VAL A 165 23.24 16.49 14.57
CA VAL A 165 22.19 17.43 14.11
C VAL A 165 22.32 17.71 12.61
N GLU A 166 23.54 17.86 12.10
CA GLU A 166 23.82 18.14 10.69
C GLU A 166 23.34 17.01 9.77
N VAL A 167 23.33 15.76 10.26
CA VAL A 167 22.85 14.60 9.50
C VAL A 167 21.34 14.71 9.26
N TRP A 168 20.58 15.21 10.23
CA TRP A 168 19.13 15.36 10.10
C TRP A 168 18.76 16.47 9.10
N ASP A 169 19.51 17.57 9.09
CA ASP A 169 19.33 18.66 8.12
C ASP A 169 19.63 18.18 6.70
N ILE A 170 20.75 17.46 6.52
CA ILE A 170 21.11 16.86 5.23
C ILE A 170 20.10 15.81 4.78
N LEU A 171 19.60 14.99 5.71
CA LEU A 171 18.56 14.01 5.40
C LEU A 171 17.30 14.70 4.89
N SER A 172 16.86 15.78 5.53
CA SER A 172 15.71 16.58 5.08
C SER A 172 15.91 17.09 3.65
N ASP A 173 17.12 17.57 3.33
CA ASP A 173 17.45 18.04 1.98
C ASP A 173 17.51 16.90 0.95
N CYS A 174 18.00 15.71 1.32
CA CYS A 174 18.06 14.54 0.44
C CYS A 174 16.67 13.97 0.11
N VAL A 175 15.76 14.04 1.08
CA VAL A 175 14.40 13.49 1.00
C VAL A 175 13.47 14.44 0.24
N LYS A 176 13.78 15.74 0.24
CA LYS A 176 13.03 16.76 -0.48
C LYS A 176 13.02 16.47 -1.98
N GLU A 177 11.82 16.49 -2.57
CA GLU A 177 11.59 16.18 -3.99
C GLU A 177 12.06 14.78 -4.45
N HIS A 178 12.35 13.87 -3.52
CA HIS A 178 12.69 12.49 -3.82
C HIS A 178 11.50 11.56 -3.52
N PRO A 179 10.71 11.14 -4.53
CA PRO A 179 9.54 10.32 -4.29
C PRO A 179 9.93 8.94 -3.74
N VAL A 180 9.02 8.33 -2.98
CA VAL A 180 9.12 6.95 -2.48
C VAL A 180 7.88 6.16 -2.89
N LEU A 181 8.04 4.86 -3.12
CA LEU A 181 6.95 3.97 -3.50
C LEU A 181 6.43 3.24 -2.28
N LEU A 182 5.14 3.42 -1.96
CA LEU A 182 4.45 2.61 -0.96
C LEU A 182 3.71 1.47 -1.64
N ASN A 183 3.80 0.28 -1.05
CA ASN A 183 3.14 -0.93 -1.51
C ASN A 183 2.52 -1.70 -0.33
N ARG A 184 1.28 -2.16 -0.50
CA ARG A 184 0.62 -3.09 0.42
C ARG A 184 0.45 -4.46 -0.23
N ALA A 185 0.83 -5.50 0.52
CA ALA A 185 0.56 -6.87 0.13
C ALA A 185 -0.80 -7.32 0.69
N PRO A 186 -1.63 -8.05 -0.09
CA PRO A 186 -1.45 -8.44 -1.49
C PRO A 186 -1.76 -7.29 -2.48
N THR A 187 -0.93 -7.15 -3.52
CA THR A 187 -1.15 -6.16 -4.59
C THR A 187 -2.11 -6.73 -5.63
N LEU A 188 -3.38 -6.32 -5.60
CA LEU A 188 -4.43 -6.84 -6.50
C LEU A 188 -4.52 -6.10 -7.84
N HIS A 189 -4.13 -4.83 -7.86
CA HIS A 189 -4.19 -3.96 -9.03
C HIS A 189 -3.12 -2.86 -8.94
N ARG A 190 -2.88 -2.14 -10.03
CA ARG A 190 -1.81 -1.13 -10.12
C ARG A 190 -1.85 -0.06 -9.01
N LEU A 191 -3.04 0.31 -8.53
CA LEU A 191 -3.20 1.32 -7.47
C LEU A 191 -2.72 0.85 -6.07
N GLY A 192 -2.35 -0.44 -5.94
CA GLY A 192 -1.70 -0.95 -4.72
C GLY A 192 -0.22 -0.58 -4.61
N ILE A 193 0.33 0.10 -5.62
CA ILE A 193 1.65 0.74 -5.59
C ILE A 193 1.47 2.20 -6.03
N GLN A 194 1.84 3.14 -5.19
CA GLN A 194 1.80 4.57 -5.53
C GLN A 194 3.05 5.28 -5.01
N ALA A 195 3.42 6.36 -5.70
CA ALA A 195 4.50 7.24 -5.29
C ALA A 195 3.97 8.37 -4.41
N PHE A 196 4.75 8.73 -3.40
CA PHE A 196 4.49 9.83 -2.48
C PHE A 196 5.77 10.62 -2.21
N GLU A 197 5.62 11.89 -1.86
CA GLU A 197 6.69 12.69 -1.31
C GLU A 197 6.83 12.42 0.20
N PRO A 198 8.01 12.04 0.69
CA PRO A 198 8.19 11.74 2.10
C PRO A 198 8.25 13.02 2.92
N VAL A 199 7.45 13.07 3.98
CA VAL A 199 7.54 14.07 5.05
C VAL A 199 8.14 13.38 6.26
N LEU A 200 9.29 13.85 6.71
CA LEU A 200 9.96 13.27 7.87
C LEU A 200 9.15 13.56 9.14
N HIS A 201 8.90 12.53 9.94
CA HIS A 201 8.24 12.67 11.23
C HIS A 201 8.89 11.78 12.31
N GLU A 202 8.57 12.10 13.56
CA GLU A 202 9.04 11.35 14.72
C GLU A 202 8.21 10.08 14.94
N GLY A 203 8.89 8.99 15.24
CA GLY A 203 8.25 7.70 15.52
C GLY A 203 8.79 6.57 14.65
N LYS A 204 8.02 5.49 14.54
CA LYS A 204 8.39 4.28 13.79
C LYS A 204 7.37 3.86 12.73
N ALA A 205 6.17 4.42 12.76
CA ALA A 205 5.07 4.07 11.85
C ALA A 205 5.03 4.98 10.63
N ILE A 206 4.60 4.45 9.49
CA ILE A 206 4.41 5.25 8.27
C ILE A 206 3.06 5.94 8.36
N GLN A 207 3.01 7.26 8.16
CA GLN A 207 1.71 7.97 8.11
C GLN A 207 1.19 7.94 6.67
N LEU A 208 -0.06 7.52 6.52
CA LEU A 208 -0.74 7.44 5.23
C LEU A 208 -1.93 8.41 5.19
N HIS A 209 -2.11 9.03 4.02
CA HIS A 209 -3.25 9.90 3.77
C HIS A 209 -4.58 9.09 3.76
N PRO A 210 -5.63 9.52 4.50
CA PRO A 210 -6.88 8.75 4.61
C PRO A 210 -7.56 8.43 3.26
N LEU A 211 -7.54 9.36 2.30
CA LEU A 211 -8.20 9.19 1.00
C LEU A 211 -7.54 8.12 0.10
N VAL A 212 -6.30 7.71 0.35
CA VAL A 212 -5.64 6.65 -0.45
C VAL A 212 -5.84 5.25 0.14
N CYS A 213 -6.37 5.14 1.36
CA CYS A 213 -6.63 3.84 2.02
C CYS A 213 -7.55 2.95 1.18
N THR A 214 -8.54 3.52 0.49
CA THR A 214 -9.44 2.79 -0.41
C THR A 214 -8.68 2.14 -1.58
N ALA A 215 -7.67 2.82 -2.13
CA ALA A 215 -6.84 2.32 -3.20
C ALA A 215 -5.91 1.21 -2.72
N PHE A 216 -5.33 1.33 -1.53
CA PHE A 216 -4.52 0.25 -0.94
C PHE A 216 -5.34 -0.89 -0.34
N ASN A 217 -6.66 -0.72 -0.24
CA ASN A 217 -7.57 -1.56 0.55
C ASN A 217 -7.08 -1.74 2.00
N ALA A 218 -6.53 -0.67 2.58
CA ALA A 218 -5.84 -0.67 3.86
C ALA A 218 -6.68 -0.03 4.96
N ASP A 219 -6.51 -0.53 6.18
CA ASP A 219 -7.02 0.02 7.43
C ASP A 219 -5.87 0.23 8.43
N PHE A 220 -6.20 0.69 9.64
CA PHE A 220 -5.23 1.11 10.66
C PHE A 220 -5.25 0.20 11.91
N ASP A 221 -5.53 -1.09 11.74
CA ASP A 221 -5.64 -2.07 12.82
C ASP A 221 -4.37 -2.92 13.05
N GLY A 222 -3.30 -2.63 12.31
CA GLY A 222 -2.02 -3.37 12.36
C GLY A 222 -1.40 -3.62 10.98
N ASP A 223 -2.09 -3.23 9.92
CA ASP A 223 -1.60 -3.27 8.55
C ASP A 223 -0.19 -2.66 8.37
N GLN A 224 0.58 -3.27 7.48
CA GLN A 224 1.96 -2.88 7.19
C GLN A 224 2.14 -2.55 5.72
N MET A 225 2.94 -1.54 5.42
CA MET A 225 3.33 -1.19 4.06
C MET A 225 4.83 -1.29 3.88
N ALA A 226 5.23 -1.73 2.69
CA ALA A 226 6.61 -1.69 2.25
C ALA A 226 6.88 -0.38 1.52
N VAL A 227 8.04 0.23 1.80
CA VAL A 227 8.55 1.42 1.10
C VAL A 227 9.74 1.03 0.24
N HIS A 228 9.84 1.61 -0.96
CA HIS A 228 10.98 1.42 -1.86
C HIS A 228 11.45 2.78 -2.39
N VAL A 229 12.76 2.95 -2.55
CA VAL A 229 13.36 4.19 -3.02
C VAL A 229 13.80 4.06 -4.49
N PRO A 230 13.24 4.84 -5.44
CA PRO A 230 13.71 4.88 -6.82
C PRO A 230 15.08 5.56 -6.91
N LEU A 231 16.11 4.85 -7.38
CA LEU A 231 17.49 5.36 -7.34
C LEU A 231 17.90 6.15 -8.59
N SER A 232 17.50 5.69 -9.78
CA SER A 232 17.88 6.37 -11.02
C SER A 232 17.00 7.61 -11.27
N VAL A 233 17.54 8.58 -11.99
CA VAL A 233 16.81 9.82 -12.33
C VAL A 233 15.55 9.49 -13.13
N GLU A 234 15.64 8.54 -14.06
CA GLU A 234 14.51 8.09 -14.87
C GLU A 234 13.42 7.47 -14.00
N ALA A 235 13.79 6.63 -13.03
CA ALA A 235 12.85 6.01 -12.10
C ALA A 235 12.17 7.04 -11.18
N GLN A 236 12.91 8.05 -10.72
CA GLN A 236 12.35 9.16 -9.93
C GLN A 236 11.37 9.99 -10.75
N VAL A 237 11.70 10.31 -12.00
CA VAL A 237 10.82 11.03 -12.93
C VAL A 237 9.58 10.20 -13.25
N GLU A 238 9.74 8.90 -13.53
CA GLU A 238 8.63 7.98 -13.79
C GLU A 238 7.68 7.91 -12.57
N ALA A 239 8.24 7.78 -11.36
CA ALA A 239 7.47 7.77 -10.13
C ALA A 239 6.65 9.05 -9.98
N ARG A 240 7.25 10.20 -10.27
CA ARG A 240 6.60 11.51 -10.18
C ARG A 240 5.53 11.75 -11.25
N VAL A 241 5.81 11.35 -12.49
CA VAL A 241 4.94 11.62 -13.64
C VAL A 241 3.80 10.61 -13.77
N LEU A 242 4.04 9.34 -13.43
CA LEU A 242 3.06 8.27 -13.63
C LEU A 242 2.48 7.70 -12.33
N MET A 243 3.32 7.48 -11.32
CA MET A 243 2.93 6.74 -10.12
C MET A 243 2.45 7.61 -8.95
N MET A 244 2.64 8.94 -9.03
CA MET A 244 2.23 9.86 -7.97
C MET A 244 0.74 9.70 -7.65
N SER A 245 0.38 9.69 -6.38
CA SER A 245 -1.00 9.49 -5.92
C SER A 245 -1.98 10.50 -6.55
N THR A 246 -1.53 11.72 -6.83
CA THR A 246 -2.32 12.80 -7.47
C THR A 246 -2.73 12.50 -8.90
N ASN A 247 -2.02 11.61 -9.59
CA ASN A 247 -2.32 11.24 -10.97
C ASN A 247 -3.35 10.10 -11.01
N ASN A 248 -3.49 9.38 -9.90
CA ASN A 248 -4.29 8.18 -9.76
C ASN A 248 -5.66 8.46 -9.11
N VAL A 249 -6.36 9.49 -9.61
CA VAL A 249 -7.67 9.94 -9.08
C VAL A 249 -8.81 8.99 -9.47
N LEU A 250 -8.75 8.42 -10.68
CA LEU A 250 -9.80 7.56 -11.23
C LEU A 250 -9.40 6.08 -11.19
N SER A 251 -10.37 5.22 -10.97
CA SER A 251 -10.20 3.78 -11.09
C SER A 251 -9.98 3.39 -12.57
N PRO A 252 -8.94 2.60 -12.89
CA PRO A 252 -8.68 2.14 -14.24
C PRO A 252 -9.80 1.25 -14.81
N ALA A 253 -10.58 0.58 -13.94
CA ALA A 253 -11.57 -0.40 -14.34
C ALA A 253 -12.89 0.22 -14.81
N ASN A 254 -13.29 1.36 -14.26
CA ASN A 254 -14.62 1.94 -14.48
C ASN A 254 -14.64 3.47 -14.66
N GLY A 255 -13.49 4.13 -14.57
CA GLY A 255 -13.37 5.59 -14.72
C GLY A 255 -14.03 6.41 -13.60
N LYS A 256 -14.48 5.78 -12.51
CA LYS A 256 -15.03 6.49 -11.34
C LYS A 256 -13.92 6.93 -10.40
N PRO A 257 -14.08 8.04 -9.65
CA PRO A 257 -13.10 8.47 -8.66
C PRO A 257 -12.88 7.42 -7.57
N ILE A 258 -11.62 7.20 -7.18
CA ILE A 258 -11.26 6.27 -6.09
C ILE A 258 -10.92 6.99 -4.77
N ILE A 259 -10.51 8.26 -4.85
CA ILE A 259 -10.18 9.13 -3.71
C ILE A 259 -11.41 9.68 -2.97
N ASN A 260 -12.54 8.96 -3.03
CA ASN A 260 -13.76 9.41 -2.38
C ASN A 260 -13.63 9.30 -0.86
N PRO A 261 -14.05 10.33 -0.11
CA PRO A 261 -14.15 10.27 1.33
C PRO A 261 -14.97 9.08 1.84
N SER A 262 -14.58 8.57 3.01
CA SER A 262 -15.22 7.47 3.70
C SER A 262 -15.62 7.87 5.13
N GLN A 263 -16.53 7.08 5.73
CA GLN A 263 -16.87 7.10 7.16
C GLN A 263 -17.10 8.52 7.71
N ASP A 264 -16.27 8.96 8.66
CA ASP A 264 -16.45 10.16 9.47
C ASP A 264 -16.40 11.44 8.64
N ILE A 265 -15.58 11.45 7.58
CA ILE A 265 -15.51 12.59 6.65
C ILE A 265 -16.88 12.78 5.99
N VAL A 266 -17.50 11.68 5.54
CA VAL A 266 -18.85 11.71 4.95
C VAL A 266 -19.87 12.13 6.01
N MET A 267 -19.73 11.67 7.25
CA MET A 267 -20.63 12.01 8.34
C MET A 267 -20.61 13.52 8.66
N GLY A 268 -19.43 14.13 8.76
CA GLY A 268 -19.30 15.57 8.98
C GLY A 268 -19.88 16.40 7.84
N ILE A 269 -19.60 16.01 6.58
CA ILE A 269 -20.14 16.68 5.39
C ILE A 269 -21.68 16.49 5.28
N TYR A 270 -22.19 15.32 5.63
CA TYR A 270 -23.62 15.06 5.65
C TYR A 270 -24.32 15.91 6.72
N TRP A 271 -23.81 15.89 7.95
CA TRP A 271 -24.35 16.67 9.06
C TRP A 271 -24.37 18.16 8.75
N MET A 272 -23.29 18.69 8.17
CA MET A 272 -23.22 20.11 7.85
C MET A 272 -24.20 20.56 6.77
N THR A 273 -24.55 19.68 5.83
CA THR A 273 -25.39 20.03 4.66
C THR A 273 -26.88 19.74 4.86
N ARG A 274 -27.27 19.20 6.01
CA ARG A 274 -28.67 19.05 6.40
C ARG A 274 -29.30 20.40 6.73
N SER A 275 -30.60 20.50 6.49
CA SER A 275 -31.43 21.62 6.93
C SER A 275 -32.17 21.24 8.21
N ARG A 276 -32.20 22.13 9.20
CA ARG A 276 -32.98 21.98 10.42
C ARG A 276 -34.06 23.07 10.46
N PRO A 277 -35.35 22.73 10.31
CA PRO A 277 -36.43 23.70 10.45
C PRO A 277 -36.38 24.39 11.82
N GLY A 278 -36.53 25.71 11.83
CA GLY A 278 -36.51 26.50 13.07
C GLY A 278 -35.13 26.69 13.70
N ALA A 279 -34.04 26.34 13.01
CA ALA A 279 -32.69 26.60 13.50
C ALA A 279 -32.39 28.11 13.61
N ARG A 280 -31.46 28.48 14.49
CA ARG A 280 -31.13 29.87 14.77
C ARG A 280 -30.60 30.57 13.52
N GLY A 281 -31.19 31.71 13.17
CA GLY A 281 -30.81 32.47 11.98
C GLY A 281 -31.51 32.07 10.68
N SER A 282 -32.53 31.21 10.75
CA SER A 282 -33.36 30.87 9.59
C SER A 282 -34.03 32.11 8.98
N GLY A 283 -34.04 32.20 7.65
CA GLY A 283 -34.63 33.31 6.90
C GLY A 283 -33.74 34.54 6.74
N LYS A 284 -32.54 34.56 7.34
CA LYS A 284 -31.58 35.67 7.14
C LYS A 284 -31.04 35.71 5.72
N ILE A 285 -30.67 36.92 5.29
CA ILE A 285 -30.12 37.20 3.96
C ILE A 285 -28.68 37.64 4.12
N PHE A 286 -27.78 37.06 3.32
CA PHE A 286 -26.35 37.34 3.33
C PHE A 286 -25.85 37.75 1.95
N SER A 287 -24.88 38.67 1.92
CA SER A 287 -24.30 39.24 0.71
C SER A 287 -23.17 38.38 0.12
N SER A 288 -22.50 37.56 0.93
CA SER A 288 -21.38 36.71 0.50
C SER A 288 -21.19 35.51 1.44
N VAL A 289 -20.42 34.50 1.00
CA VAL A 289 -20.04 33.36 1.85
C VAL A 289 -19.19 33.79 3.05
N GLN A 290 -18.36 34.83 2.90
CA GLN A 290 -17.54 35.33 4.00
C GLN A 290 -18.40 35.92 5.13
N GLU A 291 -19.50 36.59 4.79
CA GLU A 291 -20.45 37.10 5.78
C GLU A 291 -21.18 35.94 6.51
N VAL A 292 -21.52 34.88 5.77
CA VAL A 292 -22.10 33.66 6.35
C VAL A 292 -21.11 33.00 7.31
N LEU A 293 -19.83 32.91 6.93
CA LEU A 293 -18.78 32.34 7.77
C LEU A 293 -18.59 33.16 9.05
N TYR A 294 -18.51 34.49 8.93
CA TYR A 294 -18.41 35.39 10.07
C TYR A 294 -19.62 35.28 11.01
N ALA A 295 -20.83 35.20 10.48
CA ALA A 295 -22.05 35.03 11.27
C ALA A 295 -22.09 33.66 11.98
N PHE A 296 -21.54 32.62 11.37
CA PHE A 296 -21.41 31.30 11.98
C PHE A 296 -20.36 31.31 13.10
N ASP A 297 -19.18 31.88 12.85
CA ASP A 297 -18.08 31.93 13.82
C ASP A 297 -18.43 32.78 15.06
N THR A 298 -19.27 33.80 14.90
CA THR A 298 -19.81 34.63 16.00
C THR A 298 -21.01 34.01 16.71
N GLY A 299 -21.48 32.83 16.29
CA GLY A 299 -22.61 32.12 16.91
C GLY A 299 -23.98 32.77 16.65
N VAL A 300 -24.09 33.62 15.62
CA VAL A 300 -25.34 34.31 15.26
C VAL A 300 -26.29 33.40 14.49
N VAL A 301 -25.74 32.43 13.73
CA VAL A 301 -26.50 31.46 12.93
C VAL A 301 -26.02 30.03 13.17
N ASP A 302 -26.95 29.08 13.09
CA ASP A 302 -26.63 27.66 13.14
C ASP A 302 -26.25 27.14 11.75
N LEU A 303 -25.38 26.13 11.71
CA LEU A 303 -24.86 25.57 10.47
C LEU A 303 -25.95 24.97 9.55
N GLN A 304 -27.05 24.50 10.13
CA GLN A 304 -28.18 23.87 9.43
C GLN A 304 -29.35 24.84 9.18
N ALA A 305 -29.19 26.13 9.50
CA ALA A 305 -30.20 27.15 9.27
C ALA A 305 -30.39 27.44 7.78
N THR A 306 -31.65 27.61 7.35
CA THR A 306 -32.00 27.97 5.98
C THR A 306 -31.82 29.47 5.77
N ILE A 307 -31.04 29.86 4.77
CA ILE A 307 -30.64 31.25 4.51
C ILE A 307 -30.75 31.58 3.03
N LYS A 308 -30.84 32.87 2.69
CA LYS A 308 -30.68 33.35 1.32
C LYS A 308 -29.30 33.98 1.18
N CYS A 309 -28.43 33.41 0.36
CA CYS A 309 -27.08 33.93 0.14
C CYS A 309 -26.91 34.33 -1.32
N ARG A 310 -26.22 35.45 -1.57
CA ARG A 310 -25.79 35.80 -2.93
C ARG A 310 -24.55 34.97 -3.29
N LEU A 311 -24.70 34.05 -4.23
CA LEU A 311 -23.62 33.19 -4.75
C LEU A 311 -23.51 33.39 -6.27
N HIS A 312 -22.31 33.69 -6.76
CA HIS A 312 -22.04 33.95 -8.19
C HIS A 312 -23.02 34.96 -8.82
N GLY A 313 -23.34 36.04 -8.10
CA GLY A 313 -24.25 37.10 -8.55
C GLY A 313 -25.74 36.79 -8.47
N LYS A 314 -26.15 35.58 -8.05
CA LYS A 314 -27.56 35.21 -7.87
C LYS A 314 -27.89 34.98 -6.39
N VAL A 315 -29.04 35.49 -5.95
CA VAL A 315 -29.56 35.17 -4.62
C VAL A 315 -30.21 33.80 -4.67
N VAL A 316 -29.67 32.85 -3.90
CA VAL A 316 -30.14 31.47 -3.86
C VAL A 316 -30.48 31.07 -2.44
N GLU A 317 -31.51 30.25 -2.29
CA GLU A 317 -31.86 29.64 -1.02
C GLU A 317 -30.98 28.42 -0.77
N SER A 318 -30.34 28.39 0.41
CA SER A 318 -29.46 27.30 0.82
C SER A 318 -29.39 27.19 2.35
N THR A 319 -28.43 26.42 2.87
CA THR A 319 -28.11 26.40 4.30
C THR A 319 -26.74 27.01 4.53
N VAL A 320 -26.49 27.48 5.75
CA VAL A 320 -25.17 28.02 6.17
C VAL A 320 -24.05 27.04 5.82
N GLY A 321 -24.18 25.76 6.16
CA GLY A 321 -23.19 24.73 5.85
C GLY A 321 -22.98 24.48 4.35
N ARG A 322 -24.03 24.50 3.53
CA ARG A 322 -23.90 24.37 2.06
C ARG A 322 -23.22 25.59 1.44
N SER A 323 -23.48 26.79 1.96
CA SER A 323 -22.80 28.01 1.54
C SER A 323 -21.31 27.95 1.88
N ILE A 324 -20.95 27.54 3.10
CA ILE A 324 -19.53 27.35 3.48
C ILE A 324 -18.87 26.29 2.60
N LEU A 325 -19.54 25.15 2.35
CA LEU A 325 -19.02 24.10 1.47
C LEU A 325 -18.77 24.60 0.04
N SER A 326 -19.58 25.55 -0.45
CA SER A 326 -19.42 26.08 -1.81
C SER A 326 -18.13 26.88 -2.03
N ASP A 327 -17.54 27.44 -0.97
CA ASP A 327 -16.30 28.24 -1.07
C ASP A 327 -15.08 27.37 -1.42
N ILE A 328 -15.07 26.10 -0.98
CA ILE A 328 -13.98 25.17 -1.30
C ILE A 328 -14.11 24.54 -2.69
N VAL A 329 -15.30 24.63 -3.30
CA VAL A 329 -15.57 24.02 -4.61
C VAL A 329 -14.94 24.87 -5.74
N PRO A 330 -14.28 24.25 -6.74
CA PRO A 330 -13.72 24.97 -7.88
C PRO A 330 -14.79 25.79 -8.63
N LYS A 331 -14.42 27.00 -9.07
CA LYS A 331 -15.32 27.94 -9.76
C LYS A 331 -16.03 27.37 -10.99
N GLY A 332 -15.47 26.35 -11.63
CA GLY A 332 -16.06 25.69 -12.80
C GLY A 332 -17.23 24.74 -12.48
N VAL A 333 -17.43 24.38 -11.21
CA VAL A 333 -18.51 23.48 -10.78
C VAL A 333 -19.72 24.31 -10.34
N PRO A 334 -20.93 24.03 -10.86
CA PRO A 334 -22.10 24.82 -10.51
C PRO A 334 -22.52 24.58 -9.05
N PHE A 335 -23.00 25.63 -8.38
CA PHE A 335 -23.50 25.56 -7.00
C PHE A 335 -24.64 24.53 -6.82
N SER A 336 -25.41 24.24 -7.87
CA SER A 336 -26.44 23.19 -7.82
C SER A 336 -25.90 21.79 -7.48
N ALA A 337 -24.61 21.53 -7.73
CA ALA A 337 -23.97 20.27 -7.33
C ALA A 337 -23.79 20.15 -5.80
N VAL A 338 -23.72 21.29 -5.10
CA VAL A 338 -23.48 21.42 -3.66
C VAL A 338 -24.76 21.74 -2.89
N ASN A 339 -25.76 22.35 -3.53
CA ASN A 339 -27.01 22.76 -2.89
C ASN A 339 -27.99 21.59 -2.67
N ARG A 340 -27.53 20.52 -2.04
CA ARG A 340 -28.29 19.34 -1.66
C ARG A 340 -27.67 18.71 -0.41
N VAL A 341 -28.35 17.73 0.17
CA VAL A 341 -27.77 16.96 1.28
C VAL A 341 -26.66 16.08 0.73
N MET A 342 -25.44 16.24 1.26
CA MET A 342 -24.24 15.60 0.75
C MET A 342 -24.00 14.25 1.43
N ASN A 343 -24.72 13.23 0.95
CA ASN A 343 -24.44 11.83 1.31
C ASN A 343 -23.22 11.28 0.54
N LYS A 344 -22.80 10.04 0.85
CA LYS A 344 -21.66 9.38 0.19
C LYS A 344 -21.72 9.44 -1.35
N LYS A 345 -22.90 9.19 -1.94
CA LYS A 345 -23.09 9.22 -3.40
C LYS A 345 -22.95 10.64 -3.96
N ALA A 346 -23.56 11.62 -3.29
CA ALA A 346 -23.51 13.02 -3.70
C ALA A 346 -22.09 13.61 -3.64
N ILE A 347 -21.28 13.20 -2.66
CA ILE A 347 -19.86 13.58 -2.57
C ILE A 347 -19.06 12.96 -3.72
N ALA A 348 -19.26 11.68 -4.00
CA ALA A 348 -18.58 11.02 -5.12
C ALA A 348 -18.94 11.66 -6.48
N GLU A 349 -20.20 12.04 -6.67
CA GLU A 349 -20.66 12.79 -7.85
C GLU A 349 -20.03 14.18 -7.93
N LEU A 350 -19.84 14.87 -6.79
CA LEU A 350 -19.18 16.18 -6.75
C LEU A 350 -17.70 16.06 -7.17
N ILE A 351 -16.99 15.04 -6.70
CA ILE A 351 -15.59 14.76 -7.07
C ILE A 351 -15.49 14.42 -8.56
N ASP A 352 -16.36 13.54 -9.08
CA ASP A 352 -16.40 13.19 -10.50
C ASP A 352 -16.68 14.42 -11.38
N ARG A 353 -17.66 15.25 -10.99
CA ARG A 353 -18.00 16.47 -11.71
C ARG A 353 -16.89 17.51 -11.65
N SER A 354 -16.20 17.64 -10.50
CA SER A 354 -15.01 18.47 -10.36
C SER A 354 -13.90 18.03 -11.31
N PHE A 355 -13.66 16.73 -11.42
CA PHE A 355 -12.64 16.18 -12.31
C PHE A 355 -12.92 16.50 -13.77
N ARG A 356 -14.17 16.30 -14.21
CA ARG A 356 -14.59 16.55 -15.59
C ARG A 356 -14.59 18.04 -15.96
N LEU A 357 -14.95 18.93 -15.04
CA LEU A 357 -15.12 20.37 -15.34
C LEU A 357 -13.88 21.21 -15.00
N SER A 358 -13.03 20.79 -14.08
CA SER A 358 -11.93 21.60 -13.55
C SER A 358 -10.59 20.88 -13.52
N GLY A 359 -10.55 19.61 -13.94
CA GLY A 359 -9.32 18.82 -14.08
C GLY A 359 -8.77 18.26 -12.76
N ALA A 360 -7.77 17.39 -12.89
CA ALA A 360 -7.23 16.59 -11.77
C ALA A 360 -6.73 17.44 -10.60
N LYS A 361 -5.95 18.50 -10.86
CA LYS A 361 -5.36 19.34 -9.81
C LYS A 361 -6.42 20.00 -8.92
N ALA A 362 -7.48 20.55 -9.53
CA ALA A 362 -8.56 21.17 -8.78
C ALA A 362 -9.34 20.15 -7.95
N THR A 363 -9.52 18.93 -8.47
CA THR A 363 -10.20 17.83 -7.77
C THR A 363 -9.40 17.32 -6.57
N VAL A 364 -8.08 17.21 -6.68
CA VAL A 364 -7.23 16.82 -5.55
C VAL A 364 -7.33 17.86 -4.43
N ILE A 365 -7.22 19.15 -4.77
CA ILE A 365 -7.36 20.24 -3.79
C ILE A 365 -8.75 20.22 -3.13
N LEU A 366 -9.80 19.97 -3.93
CA LEU A 366 -11.15 19.82 -3.41
C LEU A 366 -11.26 18.64 -2.44
N ALA A 367 -10.67 17.48 -2.78
CA ALA A 367 -10.73 16.29 -1.96
C ALA A 367 -10.03 16.48 -0.61
N ASP A 368 -8.85 17.11 -0.60
CA ASP A 368 -8.12 17.46 0.63
C ASP A 368 -8.96 18.42 1.51
N LYS A 369 -9.53 19.48 0.92
CA LYS A 369 -10.40 20.41 1.66
C LYS A 369 -11.68 19.76 2.19
N ILE A 370 -12.29 18.84 1.42
CA ILE A 370 -13.46 18.08 1.88
C ILE A 370 -13.07 17.19 3.07
N MET A 371 -11.89 16.56 3.03
CA MET A 371 -11.37 15.78 4.15
C MET A 371 -11.20 16.63 5.40
N GLU A 372 -10.50 17.77 5.29
CA GLU A 372 -10.30 18.70 6.40
C GLU A 372 -11.62 19.20 7.01
N MET A 373 -12.55 19.64 6.15
CA MET A 373 -13.87 20.09 6.59
C MET A 373 -14.67 18.96 7.23
N GLY A 374 -14.68 17.77 6.62
CA GLY A 374 -15.41 16.61 7.14
C GLY A 374 -14.93 16.21 8.52
N PHE A 375 -13.61 16.14 8.75
CA PHE A 375 -13.08 15.87 10.10
C PHE A 375 -13.44 16.98 11.09
N LYS A 376 -13.26 18.26 10.71
CA LYS A 376 -13.60 19.39 11.60
C LYS A 376 -15.07 19.36 12.03
N TYR A 377 -16.00 19.25 11.08
CA TYR A 377 -17.43 19.29 11.37
C TYR A 377 -17.97 17.98 11.95
N SER A 378 -17.32 16.84 11.70
CA SER A 378 -17.63 15.59 12.41
C SER A 378 -17.37 15.72 13.91
N THR A 379 -16.20 16.26 14.29
CA THR A 379 -15.84 16.49 15.69
C THR A 379 -16.76 17.52 16.35
N LEU A 380 -17.06 18.63 15.68
CA LEU A 380 -17.97 19.66 16.20
C LEU A 380 -19.41 19.17 16.35
N ALA A 381 -19.85 18.22 15.51
CA ALA A 381 -21.19 17.64 15.62
C ALA A 381 -21.36 16.80 16.89
N GLY A 382 -20.26 16.30 17.49
CA GLY A 382 -20.29 15.53 18.73
C GLY A 382 -21.19 14.29 18.65
N ILE A 383 -21.28 13.68 17.45
CA ILE A 383 -22.17 12.54 17.22
C ILE A 383 -21.64 11.35 18.02
N SER A 384 -22.50 10.81 18.87
CA SER A 384 -22.28 9.59 19.64
C SER A 384 -23.43 8.63 19.37
N ILE A 385 -23.29 7.39 19.85
CA ILE A 385 -24.33 6.38 19.82
C ILE A 385 -24.52 5.83 21.23
N CYS A 386 -25.76 5.82 21.73
CA CYS A 386 -26.13 5.18 22.97
C CYS A 386 -27.19 4.08 22.74
N ILE A 387 -27.55 3.36 23.80
CA ILE A 387 -28.55 2.29 23.70
C ILE A 387 -29.95 2.82 23.37
N ASP A 388 -30.28 4.05 23.78
CA ASP A 388 -31.58 4.66 23.53
C ASP A 388 -31.77 5.07 22.06
N ASP A 389 -30.68 5.23 21.30
CA ASP A 389 -30.74 5.46 19.86
C ASP A 389 -31.25 4.20 19.10
N LEU A 390 -31.20 3.03 19.74
CA LEU A 390 -31.66 1.74 19.20
C LEU A 390 -33.15 1.53 19.50
N VAL A 391 -34.00 2.31 18.84
CA VAL A 391 -35.47 2.26 19.04
C VAL A 391 -36.04 0.92 18.55
N ILE A 392 -36.52 0.10 19.49
CA ILE A 392 -37.26 -1.13 19.20
C ILE A 392 -38.69 -0.72 18.82
N PRO A 393 -39.22 -1.17 17.66
CA PRO A 393 -40.58 -0.81 17.24
C PRO A 393 -41.63 -1.45 18.14
N ASP A 394 -42.63 -0.67 18.56
CA ASP A 394 -43.70 -1.11 19.47
C ASP A 394 -44.46 -2.34 18.95
N GLY A 395 -44.64 -2.41 17.63
CA GLY A 395 -45.34 -3.52 16.96
C GLY A 395 -44.57 -4.84 16.87
N LYS A 396 -43.30 -4.89 17.32
CA LYS A 396 -42.44 -6.08 17.19
C LYS A 396 -43.10 -7.34 17.77
N ASN A 397 -43.69 -7.25 18.96
CA ASN A 397 -44.28 -8.40 19.64
C ASN A 397 -45.54 -8.92 18.93
N THR A 398 -46.33 -8.02 18.33
CA THR A 398 -47.54 -8.39 17.58
C THR A 398 -47.17 -9.16 16.32
N ILE A 399 -46.20 -8.64 15.55
CA ILE A 399 -45.72 -9.27 14.32
C ILE A 399 -45.17 -10.68 14.59
N LEU A 400 -44.44 -10.86 15.70
CA LEU A 400 -43.90 -12.17 16.08
C LEU A 400 -45.00 -13.17 16.42
N LYS A 401 -46.03 -12.75 17.16
CA LYS A 401 -47.17 -13.61 17.50
C LYS A 401 -47.97 -14.02 16.27
N ASP A 402 -48.21 -13.09 15.35
CA ASP A 402 -48.93 -13.38 14.11
C ASP A 402 -48.15 -14.40 13.26
N ALA A 403 -46.82 -14.25 13.18
CA ALA A 403 -45.95 -15.20 12.50
C ALA A 403 -45.93 -16.59 13.16
N GLU A 404 -45.83 -16.67 14.49
CA GLU A 404 -45.90 -17.93 15.23
C GLU A 404 -47.23 -18.66 15.00
N SER A 405 -48.34 -17.91 14.99
CA SER A 405 -49.67 -18.46 14.73
C SER A 405 -49.90 -18.94 13.30
N SER A 406 -49.12 -18.43 12.34
CA SER A 406 -49.19 -18.84 10.93
C SER A 406 -48.35 -20.08 10.62
N VAL A 407 -47.37 -20.39 11.49
CA VAL A 407 -46.49 -21.56 11.37
C VAL A 407 -47.01 -22.75 12.18
N SER A 408 -47.81 -22.47 13.21
CA SER A 408 -48.57 -23.44 13.99
C SER A 408 -49.83 -23.86 13.24
#